data_AF-A0A3N1PXZ8-F1
#
_entry.id   AF-A0A3N1PXZ8-F1
#
_cell.length_a   1.000
_cell.length_b   1.000
_cell.length_c   1.000
_cell.angle_alpha   90.00
_cell.angle_beta   90.00
_cell.angle_gamma   90.00
#
_symmetry.space_group_name_H-M   'P 1'
#
loop_
_entity.id
_entity.type
_entity.pdbx_description
1 polymer ?
#
loop_
_entity_poly.entity_id
_entity_poly.type
_entity_poly.pdbx_seq_one_letter_code
_entity_poly.pdbx_strand_id
1 'polypeptide(L)'
;MNDSPGSPLIEVAAAYMPRLSEFSFEPGLVAAVDQHAAAVCDALIPPQRGPEGRTVHREELADYVLGFTDWLSEVDWTEPVGHDFATLRLTAVCWLIREHDLLGGVSPGA
;
A
#
# COMPACT_ATOMS: atom_id res chain seq x y z
N MET A 1 14.40 16.63 -17.79
CA MET A 1 12.98 16.55 -17.43
C MET A 1 12.95 16.30 -15.94
N ASN A 2 12.40 17.24 -15.19
CA ASN A 2 12.31 17.16 -13.75
C ASN A 2 10.99 16.46 -13.43
N ASP A 3 10.94 15.14 -13.66
CA ASP A 3 9.94 14.29 -13.03
C ASP A 3 10.28 14.33 -11.54
N SER A 4 9.63 15.23 -10.80
CA SER A 4 9.43 14.95 -9.38
C SER A 4 8.77 13.58 -9.37
N PRO A 5 9.44 12.52 -8.86
CA PRO A 5 8.78 11.22 -8.81
C PRO A 5 7.49 11.47 -8.04
N GLY A 6 6.36 11.15 -8.66
CA GLY A 6 5.11 11.11 -7.93
C GLY A 6 5.40 10.28 -6.69
N SER A 7 4.90 10.70 -5.53
CA SER A 7 5.06 9.90 -4.31
C SER A 7 4.67 8.46 -4.69
N PRO A 8 5.47 7.42 -4.41
CA PRO A 8 5.20 6.07 -4.89
C PRO A 8 3.81 5.57 -4.45
N LEU A 9 3.32 6.11 -3.33
CA LEU A 9 1.94 5.94 -2.87
C LEU A 9 0.88 6.48 -3.82
N ILE A 10 1.10 7.63 -4.46
CA ILE A 10 0.19 8.23 -5.45
C ILE A 10 0.15 7.35 -6.70
N GLU A 11 1.30 6.88 -7.17
CA GLU A 11 1.37 6.02 -8.37
C GLU A 11 0.67 4.68 -8.14
N VAL A 12 0.95 4.02 -7.00
CA VAL A 12 0.28 2.78 -6.62
C VAL A 12 -1.21 3.00 -6.37
N ALA A 13 -1.60 4.07 -5.68
CA ALA A 13 -3.00 4.38 -5.47
C ALA A 13 -3.73 4.61 -6.79
N ALA A 14 -3.15 5.36 -7.73
CA ALA A 14 -3.75 5.60 -9.04
C ALA A 14 -3.95 4.29 -9.84
N ALA A 15 -3.00 3.36 -9.75
CA ALA A 15 -3.06 2.08 -10.46
C ALA A 15 -4.02 1.06 -9.80
N TYR A 16 -4.01 0.95 -8.47
CA TYR A 16 -4.64 -0.16 -7.73
C TYR A 16 -5.88 0.23 -6.90
N MET A 17 -6.18 1.52 -6.69
CA MET A 17 -7.45 1.93 -6.05
C MET A 17 -8.71 1.46 -6.79
N PRO A 18 -8.78 1.49 -8.14
CA PRO A 18 -9.92 0.94 -8.85
C PRO A 18 -10.15 -0.54 -8.51
N ARG A 19 -9.07 -1.34 -8.46
CA ARG A 19 -9.12 -2.76 -8.08
C ARG A 19 -9.60 -2.98 -6.65
N LEU A 20 -9.16 -2.16 -5.70
CA LEU A 20 -9.66 -2.21 -4.33
C LEU A 20 -11.20 -2.11 -4.26
N SER A 21 -11.80 -1.31 -5.12
CA SER A 21 -13.26 -1.20 -5.21
C SER A 21 -13.89 -2.47 -5.78
N GLU A 22 -13.27 -3.11 -6.76
CA GLU A 22 -13.70 -4.40 -7.32
C GLU A 22 -13.66 -5.52 -6.26
N PHE A 23 -12.64 -5.53 -5.40
CA PHE A 23 -12.47 -6.51 -4.32
C PHE A 23 -13.43 -6.36 -3.15
N SER A 24 -13.98 -5.17 -2.93
CA SER A 24 -14.82 -4.85 -1.76
C SER A 24 -16.13 -5.65 -1.71
N PHE A 25 -16.51 -6.31 -2.81
CA PHE A 25 -17.76 -7.07 -2.93
C PHE A 25 -17.61 -8.58 -2.68
N GLU A 26 -16.38 -9.10 -2.63
CA GLU A 26 -16.10 -10.53 -2.47
C GLU A 26 -15.47 -10.80 -1.08
N PRO A 27 -16.17 -11.45 -0.14
CA PRO A 27 -15.72 -11.56 1.26
C PRO A 27 -14.38 -12.31 1.40
N GLY A 28 -14.11 -13.29 0.52
CA GLY A 28 -12.82 -13.99 0.50
C GLY A 28 -11.66 -13.10 0.07
N LEU A 29 -11.88 -12.17 -0.86
CA LEU A 29 -10.87 -11.23 -1.31
C LEU A 29 -10.67 -10.12 -0.27
N VAL A 30 -11.74 -9.66 0.37
CA VAL A 30 -11.64 -8.71 1.50
C VAL A 30 -10.79 -9.29 2.63
N ALA A 31 -11.02 -10.56 3.03
CA ALA A 31 -10.22 -11.22 4.06
C ALA A 31 -8.74 -11.36 3.65
N ALA A 32 -8.47 -11.67 2.37
CA ALA A 32 -7.09 -11.73 1.88
C ALA A 32 -6.42 -10.36 1.93
N VAL A 33 -7.10 -9.30 1.47
CA VAL A 33 -6.59 -7.92 1.52
C VAL A 33 -6.33 -7.49 2.97
N ASP A 34 -7.22 -7.79 3.90
CA ASP A 34 -7.05 -7.52 5.34
C ASP A 34 -5.81 -8.24 5.91
N GLN A 35 -5.65 -9.53 5.60
CA GLN A 35 -4.47 -10.30 5.99
C GLN A 35 -3.17 -9.69 5.42
N HIS A 36 -3.18 -9.27 4.16
CA HIS A 36 -2.03 -8.61 3.56
C HIS A 36 -1.76 -7.25 4.20
N ALA A 37 -2.79 -6.48 4.54
CA ALA A 37 -2.66 -5.19 5.23
C ALA A 37 -2.04 -5.38 6.62
N ALA A 38 -2.54 -6.34 7.40
CA ALA A 38 -1.96 -6.71 8.70
C ALA A 38 -0.47 -7.09 8.56
N ALA A 39 -0.12 -7.90 7.55
CA ALA A 39 1.25 -8.29 7.30
C ALA A 39 2.14 -7.15 6.74
N VAL A 40 1.58 -6.08 6.17
CA VAL A 40 2.32 -4.83 5.88
C VAL A 40 2.54 -4.07 7.18
N CYS A 41 1.50 -3.86 7.97
CA CYS A 41 1.60 -3.18 9.26
C CYS A 41 2.63 -3.83 10.20
N ASP A 42 2.64 -5.16 10.30
CA ASP A 42 3.61 -5.90 11.11
C ASP A 42 5.05 -5.76 10.60
N ALA A 43 5.24 -5.58 9.29
CA ALA A 43 6.55 -5.32 8.71
C ALA A 43 7.02 -3.89 8.96
N LEU A 44 6.09 -2.93 9.01
CA LEU A 44 6.37 -1.51 9.24
C LEU A 44 6.53 -1.15 10.72
N ILE A 45 5.76 -1.79 11.59
CA ILE A 45 5.70 -1.48 13.02
C ILE A 45 6.48 -2.56 13.76
N PRO A 46 7.77 -2.33 14.08
CA PRO A 46 8.52 -3.29 14.86
C PRO A 46 7.87 -3.50 16.23
N PRO A 47 7.92 -4.72 16.80
CA PRO A 47 7.29 -5.05 18.09
C PRO A 47 7.84 -4.26 19.28
N GLN A 48 8.88 -3.47 19.05
CA GLN A 48 9.56 -2.60 20.01
C GLN A 48 8.88 -1.23 20.13
N ARG A 49 8.07 -0.83 19.15
CA ARG A 49 7.23 0.37 19.23
C ARG A 49 6.08 0.05 20.19
N GLY A 50 6.00 0.82 21.28
CA GLY A 50 4.87 0.72 22.21
C GLY A 50 3.53 0.97 21.51
N PRO A 51 2.39 0.78 22.21
CA PRO A 51 1.04 0.93 21.63
C PRO A 51 0.78 2.30 20.99
N GLU A 52 1.54 3.33 21.39
CA GLU A 52 1.47 4.71 20.90
C GLU A 52 2.20 4.90 19.55
N GLY A 53 3.10 3.98 19.20
CA GLY A 53 3.85 3.98 17.94
C GLY A 53 3.29 3.05 16.87
N ARG A 54 2.08 2.50 17.07
CA ARG A 54 1.46 1.52 16.16
C ARG A 54 0.78 2.15 14.93
N THR A 55 1.13 3.38 14.58
CA THR A 55 0.55 4.11 13.45
C THR A 55 1.42 3.92 12.22
N VAL A 56 0.83 3.54 11.09
CA VAL A 56 1.53 3.48 9.80
C VAL A 56 1.81 4.90 9.33
N HIS A 57 3.09 5.25 9.21
CA HIS A 57 3.49 6.54 8.67
C HIS A 57 3.58 6.49 7.13
N ARG A 58 3.27 7.63 6.50
CA ARG A 58 3.36 7.79 5.04
C ARG A 58 4.74 7.43 4.50
N GLU A 59 5.80 7.85 5.19
CA GLU A 59 7.19 7.63 4.78
C GLU A 59 7.54 6.13 4.82
N GLU A 60 7.19 5.45 5.91
CA GLU A 60 7.45 4.01 6.07
C GLU A 60 6.69 3.18 5.01
N LEU A 61 5.44 3.54 4.74
CA LEU A 61 4.67 2.89 3.69
C LEU A 61 5.22 3.20 2.29
N ALA A 62 5.70 4.43 2.05
CA ALA A 62 6.30 4.81 0.77
C ALA A 62 7.60 4.04 0.51
N ASP A 63 8.48 3.92 1.51
CA ASP A 63 9.71 3.13 1.44
C ASP A 63 9.41 1.65 1.22
N TYR A 64 8.39 1.13 1.91
CA TYR A 64 7.93 -0.24 1.72
C TYR A 64 7.42 -0.50 0.29
N VAL A 65 6.60 0.41 -0.23
CA VAL A 65 6.09 0.33 -1.61
C VAL A 65 7.23 0.38 -2.60
N LEU A 66 8.17 1.32 -2.43
CA LEU A 66 9.32 1.47 -3.31
C LEU A 66 10.14 0.18 -3.35
N GLY A 67 10.49 -0.37 -2.20
CA GLY A 67 11.23 -1.64 -2.12
C GLY A 67 10.46 -2.83 -2.68
N PHE A 68 9.14 -2.86 -2.50
CA PHE A 68 8.31 -3.91 -3.08
C PHE A 68 8.23 -3.81 -4.60
N THR A 69 8.05 -2.61 -5.17
CA THR A 69 8.01 -2.40 -6.63
C THR A 69 9.38 -2.59 -7.29
N ASP A 70 10.46 -2.27 -6.58
CA ASP A 70 11.83 -2.55 -7.03
C ASP A 70 12.04 -4.06 -7.13
N TRP A 71 11.68 -4.80 -6.08
CA TRP A 71 11.72 -6.27 -6.10
C TRP A 71 10.87 -6.89 -7.22
N LEU A 72 9.65 -6.37 -7.46
CA LEU A 72 8.81 -6.82 -8.58
C LEU A 72 9.50 -6.59 -9.93
N SER A 73 10.18 -5.45 -10.08
CA SER A 73 10.94 -5.13 -11.30
C SER A 73 12.16 -6.04 -11.45
N GLU A 74 12.87 -6.34 -10.36
CA GLU A 74 14.03 -7.24 -10.35
C GLU A 74 13.68 -8.68 -10.77
N VAL A 75 12.47 -9.15 -10.46
CA VAL A 75 12.01 -10.49 -10.84
C VAL A 75 11.26 -10.52 -12.17
N ASP A 76 11.30 -9.41 -12.94
CA ASP A 76 10.55 -9.22 -14.19
C ASP A 76 9.04 -9.54 -14.02
N TRP A 77 8.48 -9.23 -12.84
CA TRP A 77 7.09 -9.53 -12.56
C TRP A 77 6.19 -8.73 -13.51
N THR A 78 5.33 -9.46 -14.21
CA THR A 78 4.28 -8.87 -15.05
C THR A 78 2.94 -9.17 -14.44
N GLU A 79 2.07 -8.17 -14.44
CA GLU A 79 0.76 -8.28 -13.82
C GLU A 79 -0.08 -9.41 -14.47
N PRO A 80 -0.51 -10.42 -13.69
CA PRO A 80 -1.30 -11.51 -14.23
C PRO A 80 -2.75 -11.10 -14.46
N VAL A 81 -3.43 -11.80 -15.37
CA VAL A 81 -4.89 -11.70 -15.56
C VAL A 81 -5.57 -12.40 -14.38
N GLY A 82 -5.65 -11.71 -13.24
CA GLY A 82 -6.23 -12.24 -12.00
C GLY A 82 -5.61 -11.65 -10.75
N HIS A 83 -5.77 -12.36 -9.63
CA HIS A 83 -5.28 -11.94 -8.33
C HIS A 83 -4.16 -12.87 -7.88
N ASP A 84 -2.94 -12.34 -7.88
CA ASP A 84 -1.78 -12.98 -7.30
C ASP A 84 -1.35 -12.28 -6.01
N PHE A 85 -0.30 -12.81 -5.38
CA PHE A 85 0.25 -12.26 -4.14
C PHE A 85 0.61 -10.77 -4.29
N ALA A 86 1.24 -10.38 -5.40
CA ALA A 86 1.67 -9.00 -5.61
C ALA A 86 0.48 -8.05 -5.78
N THR A 87 -0.52 -8.45 -6.57
CA THR A 87 -1.77 -7.69 -6.74
C THR A 87 -2.48 -7.50 -5.40
N LEU A 88 -2.62 -8.56 -4.59
CA LEU A 88 -3.26 -8.48 -3.28
C LEU A 88 -2.46 -7.58 -2.31
N ARG A 89 -1.13 -7.63 -2.36
CA ARG A 89 -0.26 -6.78 -1.55
C ARG A 89 -0.39 -5.31 -1.90
N LEU A 90 -0.38 -4.96 -3.20
CA LEU A 90 -0.54 -3.58 -3.67
C LEU A 90 -1.96 -3.03 -3.40
N THR A 91 -2.96 -3.89 -3.49
CA THR A 91 -4.33 -3.57 -3.11
C THR A 91 -4.45 -3.29 -1.60
N ALA A 92 -3.81 -4.10 -0.76
CA ALA A 92 -3.75 -3.87 0.68
C ALA A 92 -3.05 -2.57 1.06
N VAL A 93 -1.97 -2.21 0.34
CA VAL A 93 -1.34 -0.90 0.47
C VAL A 93 -2.34 0.22 0.15
N CYS A 94 -3.12 0.11 -0.94
CA CYS A 94 -4.15 1.11 -1.26
C CYS A 94 -5.21 1.24 -0.16
N TRP A 95 -5.58 0.12 0.47
CA TRP A 95 -6.48 0.13 1.62
C TRP A 95 -5.86 0.88 2.80
N LEU A 96 -4.60 0.62 3.15
CA LEU A 96 -3.88 1.34 4.22
C LEU A 96 -3.74 2.84 3.95
N ILE A 97 -3.44 3.20 2.69
CA ILE A 97 -3.39 4.59 2.25
C ILE A 97 -4.73 5.29 2.52
N ARG A 98 -5.85 4.62 2.21
CA ARG A 98 -7.19 5.18 2.43
C ARG A 98 -7.58 5.22 3.90
N GLU A 99 -7.25 4.17 4.66
CA GLU A 99 -7.57 4.05 6.08
C GLU A 99 -6.84 5.11 6.92
N HIS A 100 -5.57 5.37 6.60
CA HIS A 100 -4.73 6.33 7.30
C HIS A 100 -4.67 7.72 6.64
N ASP A 101 -5.46 7.97 5.59
CA ASP A 101 -5.49 9.22 4.81
C ASP A 101 -4.09 9.71 4.35
N LEU A 102 -3.24 8.78 3.90
CA LEU A 102 -1.82 9.04 3.64
C LEU A 102 -1.54 9.84 2.34
N LEU A 103 -2.58 10.12 1.55
CA LEU A 103 -2.51 11.02 0.39
C LEU A 103 -2.80 12.49 0.77
N GLY A 104 -3.43 12.69 1.94
CA GLY A 104 -3.80 13.99 2.52
C GLY A 104 -2.62 14.75 3.12
N GLY A 105 -1.56 14.96 2.33
CA GLY A 105 -0.47 15.87 2.68
C GLY A 105 -0.81 17.35 2.49
N VAL A 106 -2.10 17.73 2.48
CA VAL A 106 -2.50 19.11 2.71
C VAL A 106 -3.19 19.15 4.06
N SER A 107 -2.39 19.26 5.12
CA SER A 107 -2.90 19.87 6.34
C SER A 107 -3.41 21.26 5.93
N PRO A 108 -4.68 21.63 6.13
CA PRO A 108 -5.09 23.02 6.03
C PRO A 108 -4.46 23.75 7.23
N GLY A 109 -3.19 24.14 7.07
CA GLY A 109 -2.47 24.97 8.02
C GLY A 109 -2.58 26.43 7.62
N ALA A 110 -3.48 27.16 8.29
CA ALA A 110 -3.32 28.53 8.79
C ALA A 110 -4.69 29.12 9.15
#